data_AF-F7NZ05-F1
#
_entry.id   AF-F7NZ05-F1
#
_cell.length_a   1.000
_cell.length_b   1.000
_cell.length_c   1.000
_cell.angle_alpha   90.00
_cell.angle_beta   90.00
_cell.angle_gamma   90.00
#
_symmetry.space_group_name_H-M   'P 1'
#
loop_
_entity.id
_entity.type
_entity.pdbx_description
1 polymer ?
#
loop_
_entity_poly.entity_id
_entity_poly.type
_entity_poly.pdbx_seq_one_letter_code
_entity_poly.pdbx_strand_id
1 'polypeptide(L)'
;MKRFLLFASMAIALSGCGLSTPKDEQVCIDLLKEVVSSPEGLVINRVERTEGNASLNDIRELYSKWFDGDIPPATLRLLDLYERNNVDISQTFVSLDATYDGRVGKVRENVLCRYLSYDDKKELISFTFQGQDIEQHKFLNLFLMRNRPSGLDSNYRVR
;
A
#
# COMPACT_ATOMS: atom_id res chain seq x y z
N MET A 1 35.06 -7.94 -49.42
CA MET A 1 33.59 -7.81 -49.29
C MET A 1 33.22 -8.10 -47.85
N LYS A 2 32.67 -7.10 -47.16
CA LYS A 2 32.33 -7.13 -45.73
C LYS A 2 31.14 -8.08 -45.49
N ARG A 3 31.29 -9.10 -44.65
CA ARG A 3 30.18 -9.88 -44.11
C ARG A 3 30.16 -9.67 -42.60
N PHE A 4 29.32 -8.72 -42.18
CA PHE A 4 28.92 -8.55 -40.79
C PHE A 4 27.95 -9.68 -40.44
N LEU A 5 28.40 -10.62 -39.62
CA LEU A 5 27.53 -11.53 -38.90
C LEU A 5 27.08 -10.78 -37.64
N LEU A 6 25.86 -10.25 -37.69
CA LEU A 6 25.17 -9.70 -36.53
C LEU A 6 24.80 -10.86 -35.60
N PHE A 7 25.46 -10.91 -34.45
CA PHE A 7 25.08 -11.73 -33.31
C PHE A 7 23.71 -11.27 -32.79
N ALA A 8 22.69 -12.10 -33.01
CA ALA A 8 21.40 -11.97 -32.35
C ALA A 8 21.48 -12.65 -30.97
N SER A 9 22.03 -11.96 -29.97
CA SER A 9 21.86 -12.35 -28.57
C SER A 9 20.58 -11.73 -28.03
N MET A 10 19.45 -12.37 -28.34
CA MET A 10 18.19 -12.11 -27.66
C MET A 10 18.26 -12.78 -26.29
N ALA A 11 18.88 -12.08 -25.33
CA ALA A 11 18.81 -12.45 -23.93
C ALA A 11 17.38 -12.17 -23.46
N ILE A 12 16.52 -13.18 -23.57
CA ILE A 12 15.29 -13.24 -22.78
C ILE A 12 15.75 -13.44 -21.34
N ALA A 13 15.96 -12.33 -20.63
CA ALA A 13 16.05 -12.34 -19.19
C ALA A 13 14.65 -12.66 -18.64
N LEU A 14 14.33 -13.95 -18.59
CA LEU A 14 13.40 -14.49 -17.61
C LEU A 14 14.02 -14.27 -16.23
N SER A 15 13.96 -13.04 -15.72
CA SER A 15 14.19 -12.78 -14.30
C SER A 15 12.94 -13.16 -13.52
N GLY A 16 12.62 -14.47 -13.52
CA GLY A 16 12.01 -15.10 -12.35
C GLY A 16 13.09 -15.15 -11.27
N CYS A 17 13.39 -14.00 -10.68
CA CYS A 17 14.32 -13.88 -9.58
C CYS A 17 13.49 -13.90 -8.30
N GLY A 18 13.73 -14.90 -7.45
CA GLY A 18 13.09 -15.07 -6.14
C GLY A 18 13.48 -13.97 -5.13
N LEU A 19 13.24 -12.70 -5.48
CA LEU A 19 13.04 -11.65 -4.51
C LEU A 19 11.62 -11.82 -3.99
N SER A 20 11.49 -12.07 -2.69
CA SER A 20 10.20 -12.03 -2.01
C SER A 20 9.48 -10.73 -2.37
N THR A 21 8.24 -10.83 -2.86
CA THR A 21 7.38 -9.67 -3.09
C THR A 21 7.42 -8.75 -1.88
N PRO A 22 7.67 -7.44 -2.05
CA PRO A 22 7.62 -6.49 -0.95
C PRO A 22 6.34 -6.65 -0.14
N LYS A 23 6.47 -6.65 1.19
CA LYS A 23 5.35 -7.00 2.07
C LYS A 23 4.17 -6.01 1.96
N ASP A 24 4.46 -4.75 1.64
CA ASP A 24 3.47 -3.71 1.35
C ASP A 24 2.70 -3.99 0.06
N GLU A 25 3.33 -4.55 -0.96
CA GLU A 25 2.63 -5.03 -2.16
C GLU A 25 1.70 -6.20 -1.84
N GLN A 26 2.21 -7.19 -1.09
CA GLN A 26 1.43 -8.36 -0.68
C GLN A 26 0.22 -7.96 0.16
N VAL A 27 0.40 -7.08 1.15
CA VAL A 27 -0.69 -6.55 1.97
C VAL A 27 -1.75 -5.86 1.11
N CYS A 28 -1.33 -5.08 0.11
CA CYS A 28 -2.27 -4.38 -0.76
C CYS A 28 -3.11 -5.36 -1.60
N ILE A 29 -2.46 -6.39 -2.16
CA ILE A 29 -3.12 -7.45 -2.93
C ILE A 29 -4.09 -8.24 -2.05
N ASP A 30 -3.68 -8.59 -0.83
CA ASP A 30 -4.53 -9.34 0.10
C ASP A 30 -5.71 -8.50 0.57
N LEU A 31 -5.53 -7.21 0.79
CA LEU A 31 -6.62 -6.30 1.09
C LEU A 31 -7.63 -6.24 -0.06
N LEU A 32 -7.15 -6.19 -1.32
CA LEU A 32 -8.03 -6.25 -2.48
C LEU A 32 -8.84 -7.54 -2.54
N LYS A 33 -8.22 -8.70 -2.29
CA LYS A 33 -8.92 -10.00 -2.25
C LYS A 33 -10.06 -10.02 -1.24
N GLU A 34 -9.89 -9.35 -0.10
CA GLU A 34 -10.91 -9.31 0.94
C GLU A 34 -12.09 -8.40 0.58
N VAL A 35 -11.89 -7.38 -0.26
CA VAL A 35 -12.97 -6.44 -0.60
C VAL A 35 -13.70 -6.75 -1.91
N VAL A 36 -13.08 -7.48 -2.84
CA VAL A 36 -13.74 -7.89 -4.09
C VAL A 36 -14.83 -8.92 -3.84
N SER A 37 -15.88 -8.89 -4.67
CA SER A 37 -17.01 -9.83 -4.57
C SER A 37 -16.65 -11.28 -4.89
N SER A 38 -15.66 -11.50 -5.76
CA SER A 38 -15.21 -12.83 -6.17
C SER A 38 -13.67 -12.83 -6.25
N PRO A 39 -12.98 -13.32 -5.20
CA PRO A 39 -11.52 -13.39 -5.19
C PRO A 39 -10.96 -14.37 -6.24
N GLU A 40 -11.72 -15.41 -6.60
CA GLU A 40 -11.29 -16.43 -7.58
C GLU A 40 -11.13 -15.87 -8.99
N GLY A 41 -11.93 -14.86 -9.34
CA GLY A 41 -11.88 -14.18 -10.63
C GLY A 41 -10.93 -12.99 -10.68
N LEU A 42 -10.20 -12.72 -9.59
CA LEU A 42 -9.28 -11.59 -9.47
C LEU A 42 -7.98 -11.88 -10.24
N VAL A 43 -7.62 -10.95 -11.12
CA VAL A 43 -6.36 -10.94 -11.85
C VAL A 43 -5.65 -9.62 -11.57
N ILE A 44 -4.42 -9.68 -11.05
CA ILE A 44 -3.55 -8.51 -10.92
C ILE A 44 -2.78 -8.36 -12.23
N ASN A 45 -3.15 -7.37 -13.03
CA ASN A 45 -2.56 -7.10 -14.34
C ASN A 45 -1.18 -6.46 -14.19
N ARG A 46 -1.05 -5.53 -13.23
CA ARG A 46 0.19 -4.81 -12.94
C ARG A 46 0.24 -4.37 -11.48
N VAL A 47 1.45 -4.37 -10.93
CA VAL A 47 1.77 -3.75 -9.65
C VAL A 47 2.77 -2.64 -9.92
N GLU A 48 2.53 -1.45 -9.40
CA GLU A 48 3.46 -0.34 -9.40
C GLU A 48 3.72 0.10 -7.96
N ARG A 49 4.99 0.27 -7.62
CA ARG A 49 5.42 0.74 -6.31
C ARG A 49 6.19 2.03 -6.48
N THR A 50 5.76 3.08 -5.79
CA THR A 50 6.39 4.40 -5.83
C THR A 50 6.69 4.85 -4.42
N GLU A 51 7.94 5.23 -4.17
CA GLU A 51 8.37 5.81 -2.90
C GLU A 51 8.54 7.32 -3.06
N GLY A 52 8.31 8.04 -1.97
CA GLY A 52 8.52 9.47 -1.93
C GLY A 52 8.73 9.97 -0.51
N ASN A 53 9.18 11.21 -0.41
CA ASN A 53 9.30 11.88 0.88
C ASN A 53 7.91 12.18 1.44
N ALA A 54 7.80 12.11 2.75
CA ALA A 54 6.67 12.60 3.52
C ALA A 54 7.20 13.48 4.66
N SER A 55 6.29 14.05 5.43
CA SER A 55 6.61 15.02 6.46
C SER A 55 5.95 14.68 7.78
N LEU A 56 6.39 15.34 8.85
CA LEU A 56 5.72 15.23 10.14
C LEU A 56 4.28 15.75 10.08
N ASN A 57 3.96 16.64 9.14
CA ASN A 57 2.60 17.10 8.92
C ASN A 57 1.68 15.98 8.41
N ASP A 58 2.19 15.02 7.64
CA ASP A 58 1.41 13.85 7.21
C ASP A 58 1.02 12.97 8.42
N ILE A 59 1.94 12.81 9.38
CA ILE A 59 1.68 12.10 10.64
C ILE A 59 0.68 12.90 11.50
N ARG A 60 0.83 14.22 11.58
CA ARG A 60 -0.11 15.10 12.29
C ARG A 60 -1.51 15.00 11.72
N GLU A 61 -1.67 15.01 10.39
CA GLU A 61 -2.96 14.86 9.73
C GLU A 61 -3.59 13.50 10.04
N LEU A 62 -2.79 12.42 10.04
CA LEU A 62 -3.24 11.09 10.42
C LEU A 62 -3.84 11.08 11.84
N TYR A 63 -3.10 11.58 12.84
CA TYR A 63 -3.60 11.65 14.21
C TYR A 63 -4.78 12.61 14.36
N SER A 64 -4.78 13.72 13.61
CA SER A 64 -5.93 14.64 13.59
C SER A 64 -7.20 13.93 13.15
N LYS A 65 -7.14 13.07 12.13
CA LYS A 65 -8.29 12.28 11.67
C LYS A 65 -8.72 11.21 12.68
N TRP A 66 -7.77 10.62 13.42
CA TRP A 66 -8.08 9.64 14.46
C TRP A 66 -8.78 10.25 15.68
N PHE A 67 -8.51 11.51 15.99
CA PHE A 67 -9.03 12.19 17.17
C PHE A 67 -10.01 13.32 16.82
N ASP A 68 -10.61 13.29 15.62
CA ASP A 68 -11.59 14.29 15.15
C ASP A 68 -11.11 15.74 15.32
N GLY A 69 -9.81 15.97 15.14
CA GLY A 69 -9.13 17.26 15.28
C GLY A 69 -8.52 17.54 16.65
N ASP A 70 -8.96 16.85 17.72
CA ASP A 70 -8.49 17.09 19.08
C ASP A 70 -7.38 16.10 19.48
N ILE A 71 -6.18 16.31 18.95
CA ILE A 71 -5.04 15.44 19.21
C ILE A 71 -4.65 15.49 20.71
N PRO A 72 -4.66 14.35 21.43
CA PRO A 72 -4.32 14.34 22.84
C PRO A 72 -2.93 14.92 23.14
N PRO A 73 -2.72 15.61 24.28
CA PRO A 73 -1.44 16.22 24.62
C PRO A 73 -0.25 15.25 24.63
N ALA A 74 -0.46 13.98 25.00
CA ALA A 74 0.56 12.96 24.97
C ALA A 74 1.02 12.65 23.54
N THR A 75 0.08 12.58 22.60
CA THR A 75 0.36 12.37 21.17
C THR A 75 1.09 13.59 20.59
N LEU A 76 0.67 14.81 20.92
CA LEU A 76 1.38 16.03 20.50
C LEU A 76 2.85 16.01 20.98
N ARG A 77 3.09 15.65 22.24
CA ARG A 77 4.46 15.52 22.78
C ARG A 77 5.30 14.46 22.07
N LEU A 78 4.68 13.38 21.60
CA LEU A 78 5.36 12.37 20.78
C LEU A 78 5.76 12.96 19.42
N LEU A 79 4.88 13.73 18.77
CA LEU A 79 5.18 14.38 17.50
C LEU A 79 6.29 15.42 17.66
N ASP A 80 6.31 16.18 18.76
CA ASP A 80 7.39 17.11 19.08
C ASP A 80 8.74 16.39 19.34
N LEU A 81 8.70 15.14 19.82
CA LEU A 81 9.91 14.31 19.94
C LEU A 81 10.39 13.83 18.57
N TYR A 82 9.48 13.42 17.69
CA TYR A 82 9.84 13.05 16.31
C TYR A 82 10.46 14.22 15.55
N GLU A 83 9.93 15.44 15.74
CA GLU A 83 10.49 16.65 15.16
C GLU A 83 11.91 16.93 15.67
N ARG A 84 12.10 16.94 16.99
CA ARG A 84 13.41 17.22 17.62
C ARG A 84 14.48 16.19 17.25
N ASN A 85 14.07 14.94 17.03
CA ASN A 85 14.98 13.86 16.66
C ASN A 85 15.21 13.76 15.15
N ASN A 86 14.58 14.61 14.34
CA ASN A 86 14.62 14.54 12.86
C ASN A 86 14.30 13.13 12.36
N VAL A 87 13.21 12.53 12.85
CA VAL A 87 12.77 11.22 12.37
C VAL A 87 12.52 11.28 10.87
N ASP A 88 13.15 10.37 10.13
CA ASP A 88 12.92 10.24 8.69
C ASP A 88 11.50 9.73 8.43
N ILE A 89 10.78 10.46 7.59
CA ILE A 89 9.39 10.14 7.24
C ILE A 89 9.32 9.99 5.73
N SER A 90 8.89 8.83 5.28
CA SER A 90 8.68 8.54 3.87
C SER A 90 7.31 7.91 3.66
N GLN A 91 6.86 7.91 2.42
CA GLN A 91 5.63 7.26 2.02
C GLN A 91 5.86 6.31 0.86
N THR A 92 5.08 5.24 0.83
CA THR A 92 5.05 4.29 -0.27
C THR A 92 3.62 4.22 -0.80
N PHE A 93 3.49 4.33 -2.11
CA PHE A 93 2.25 4.06 -2.83
C PHE A 93 2.40 2.74 -3.56
N VAL A 94 1.45 1.84 -3.34
CA VAL A 94 1.29 0.61 -4.13
C VAL A 94 0.02 0.76 -4.95
N SER A 95 0.18 0.81 -6.27
CA SER A 95 -0.92 0.84 -7.22
C SER A 95 -1.08 -0.54 -7.85
N LEU A 96 -2.30 -1.07 -7.84
CA LEU A 96 -2.66 -2.33 -8.48
C LEU A 96 -3.62 -2.05 -9.62
N ASP A 97 -3.25 -2.40 -10.84
CA ASP A 97 -4.18 -2.53 -11.95
C ASP A 97 -4.75 -3.94 -11.89
N ALA A 98 -6.04 -4.05 -11.56
CA ALA A 98 -6.69 -5.32 -11.32
C ALA A 98 -7.96 -5.47 -12.15
N THR A 99 -8.24 -6.71 -12.56
CA THR A 99 -9.50 -7.11 -13.18
C THR A 99 -10.20 -8.12 -12.28
N TYR A 100 -11.50 -7.97 -12.03
CA TYR A 100 -12.28 -8.90 -11.21
C TYR A 100 -13.72 -9.03 -11.69
N ASP A 101 -14.44 -10.05 -11.18
CA ASP A 101 -15.87 -10.23 -11.43
C ASP A 101 -16.69 -9.32 -10.50
N GLY A 102 -17.26 -8.27 -11.10
CA GLY A 102 -18.24 -7.41 -10.47
C GLY A 102 -19.66 -7.96 -10.61
N ARG A 103 -20.64 -7.21 -10.08
CA ARG A 103 -22.06 -7.63 -10.11
C ARG A 103 -22.65 -7.73 -11.51
N VAL A 104 -22.14 -6.96 -12.47
CA VAL A 104 -22.67 -6.85 -13.84
C VAL A 104 -21.57 -7.13 -14.89
N GLY A 105 -20.64 -8.04 -14.56
CA GLY A 105 -19.57 -8.47 -15.46
C GLY A 105 -18.17 -8.09 -14.96
N LYS A 106 -17.18 -8.22 -15.86
CA LYS A 106 -15.77 -7.92 -15.55
C LYS A 106 -15.57 -6.43 -15.33
N VAL A 107 -14.91 -6.08 -14.24
CA VAL A 107 -14.50 -4.71 -13.89
C VAL A 107 -12.98 -4.66 -13.91
N ARG A 108 -12.42 -3.61 -14.53
CA ARG A 108 -11.00 -3.27 -14.42
C ARG A 108 -10.85 -1.99 -13.64
N GLU A 109 -9.94 -1.98 -12.68
CA GLU A 109 -9.83 -0.93 -11.69
C GLU A 109 -8.38 -0.71 -11.25
N ASN A 110 -8.06 0.54 -10.91
CA ASN A 110 -6.83 0.88 -10.23
C ASN A 110 -7.09 1.04 -8.73
N VAL A 111 -6.36 0.26 -7.94
CA VAL A 111 -6.41 0.24 -6.48
C VAL A 111 -5.17 0.89 -5.95
N LEU A 112 -5.28 1.68 -4.88
CA LEU A 112 -4.14 2.39 -4.31
C LEU A 112 -4.03 2.11 -2.81
N CYS A 113 -2.90 1.59 -2.36
CA CYS A 113 -2.55 1.53 -0.95
C CYS A 113 -1.49 2.58 -0.64
N ARG A 114 -1.75 3.45 0.33
CA ARG A 114 -0.78 4.41 0.85
C ARG A 114 -0.22 3.91 2.16
N TYR A 115 1.11 3.89 2.26
CA TYR A 115 1.83 3.56 3.47
C TYR A 115 2.68 4.75 3.92
N LEU A 116 2.84 4.89 5.23
CA LEU A 116 3.75 5.85 5.83
C LEU A 116 4.79 5.10 6.64
N SER A 117 6.06 5.44 6.45
CA SER A 117 7.18 4.85 7.15
C SER A 117 7.86 5.89 8.03
N TYR A 118 7.99 5.61 9.32
CA TYR A 118 8.57 6.50 10.34
C TYR A 118 8.90 5.69 11.60
N ASP A 119 9.96 6.04 12.33
CA ASP A 119 10.29 5.42 13.63
C ASP A 119 10.29 3.88 13.59
N ASP A 120 10.96 3.30 12.58
CA ASP A 120 11.01 1.86 12.26
C ASP A 120 9.65 1.18 12.00
N LYS A 121 8.58 1.96 11.83
CA LYS A 121 7.25 1.46 11.49
C LYS A 121 6.97 1.72 10.03
N LYS A 122 6.15 0.84 9.43
CA LYS A 122 5.47 1.07 8.16
C LYS A 122 3.99 0.77 8.36
N GLU A 123 3.16 1.79 8.26
CA GLU A 123 1.72 1.71 8.54
C GLU A 123 0.91 1.89 7.26
N LEU A 124 -0.11 1.05 7.05
CA LEU A 124 -1.09 1.26 5.99
C LEU A 124 -2.00 2.41 6.40
N ILE A 125 -1.96 3.51 5.66
CA ILE A 125 -2.67 4.76 5.98
C ILE A 125 -3.99 4.89 5.22
N SER A 126 -4.05 4.43 3.98
CA SER A 126 -5.30 4.41 3.25
C SER A 126 -5.31 3.33 2.17
N PHE A 127 -6.53 2.96 1.78
CA PHE A 127 -6.82 2.01 0.73
C PHE A 127 -7.95 2.55 -0.14
N THR A 128 -7.62 2.87 -1.39
CA THR A 128 -8.58 3.37 -2.38
C THR A 128 -9.10 2.22 -3.24
N PHE A 129 -10.42 2.00 -3.22
CA PHE A 129 -11.13 1.00 -4.01
C PHE A 129 -12.53 1.52 -4.37
N GLN A 130 -12.98 1.27 -5.60
CA GLN A 130 -14.23 1.76 -6.20
C GLN A 130 -14.40 3.27 -6.12
N GLY A 131 -13.29 4.00 -6.30
CA GLY A 131 -13.24 5.47 -6.17
C GLY A 131 -13.45 5.98 -4.74
N GLN A 132 -13.48 5.10 -3.73
CA GLN A 132 -13.60 5.46 -2.33
C GLN A 132 -12.24 5.28 -1.65
N ASP A 133 -11.78 6.33 -0.95
CA ASP A 133 -10.60 6.23 -0.11
C ASP A 133 -11.00 5.85 1.32
N ILE A 134 -10.60 4.65 1.72
CA ILE A 134 -10.81 4.14 3.07
C ILE A 134 -9.56 4.47 3.86
N GLU A 135 -9.65 5.50 4.71
CA GLU A 135 -8.55 5.92 5.57
C GLU A 135 -8.42 5.01 6.81
N GLN A 136 -7.21 4.96 7.39
CA GLN A 136 -6.83 4.04 8.47
C GLN A 136 -7.76 4.11 9.70
N HIS A 137 -8.29 5.28 10.04
CA HIS A 137 -9.23 5.43 11.15
C HIS A 137 -10.55 4.67 10.95
N LYS A 138 -10.87 4.28 9.70
CA LYS A 138 -12.05 3.48 9.34
C LYS A 138 -11.73 1.99 9.18
N PHE A 139 -10.47 1.57 9.27
CA PHE A 139 -10.08 0.17 9.06
C PHE A 139 -10.67 -0.81 10.05
N LEU A 140 -10.91 -0.39 11.29
CA LEU A 140 -11.59 -1.25 12.26
C LEU A 140 -12.94 -1.71 11.70
N ASN A 141 -13.74 -0.79 11.14
CA ASN A 141 -15.03 -1.13 10.56
C ASN A 141 -14.90 -2.04 9.33
N LEU A 142 -13.88 -1.81 8.49
CA LEU A 142 -13.59 -2.67 7.35
C LEU A 142 -13.29 -4.11 7.81
N PHE A 143 -12.41 -4.27 8.79
CA PHE A 143 -11.95 -5.58 9.27
C PHE A 143 -12.87 -6.26 10.28
N LEU A 144 -13.93 -5.58 10.74
CA LEU A 144 -15.06 -6.25 11.40
C LEU A 144 -15.94 -7.00 10.40
N MET A 145 -15.96 -6.56 9.13
CA MET A 145 -16.77 -7.15 8.07
C MET A 145 -15.99 -8.05 7.11
N ARG A 146 -14.65 -7.99 7.15
CA ARG A 146 -13.70 -8.65 6.24
C ARG A 146 -12.48 -9.14 7.01
N ASN A 147 -11.71 -10.08 6.48
CA ASN A 147 -10.50 -10.49 7.20
C ASN A 147 -9.43 -9.41 7.10
N ARG A 148 -8.68 -9.21 8.19
CA ARG A 148 -7.47 -8.39 8.16
C ARG A 148 -6.38 -9.16 7.40
N PRO A 149 -5.68 -8.54 6.42
CA PRO A 149 -4.52 -9.13 5.78
C PRO A 149 -3.50 -9.65 6.79
N SER A 150 -2.96 -10.85 6.58
CA SER A 150 -2.04 -11.51 7.51
C SER A 150 -0.71 -10.76 7.67
N GLY A 151 -0.33 -9.94 6.68
CA GLY A 151 0.82 -9.04 6.74
C GLY A 151 0.63 -7.81 7.61
N LEU A 152 -0.58 -7.55 8.15
CA LEU A 152 -0.87 -6.44 9.04
C LEU A 152 -0.98 -6.87 10.50
N ASP A 153 -0.41 -6.10 11.42
CA ASP A 153 -0.65 -6.24 12.87
C ASP A 153 -1.97 -5.56 13.31
N SER A 154 -2.23 -5.50 14.62
CA SER A 154 -3.43 -4.86 15.18
C SER A 154 -3.47 -3.34 15.04
N ASN A 155 -2.33 -2.71 14.76
CA ASN A 155 -2.19 -1.28 14.54
C ASN A 155 -1.99 -0.96 13.06
N TYR A 156 -2.30 -1.91 12.17
CA TYR A 156 -2.19 -1.77 10.71
C TYR A 156 -0.75 -1.52 10.24
N ARG A 157 0.25 -2.03 10.97
CA ARG A 157 1.66 -2.06 10.58
C ARG A 157 1.97 -3.28 9.74
N VAL A 158 2.81 -3.09 8.73
CA VAL A 158 3.36 -4.18 7.91
C VAL A 158 4.37 -4.96 8.76
N ARG A 159 4.15 -6.27 8.92
CA ARG A 159 5.01 -7.19 9.69
C ARG A 159 6.04 -7.87 8.81
#